data_AF-A0A2Z3H2X7-F1
#
_entry.id   AF-A0A2Z3H2X7-F1
#
_cell.length_a   1.000
_cell.length_b   1.000
_cell.length_c   1.000
_cell.angle_alpha   90.00
_cell.angle_beta   90.00
_cell.angle_gamma   90.00
#
_symmetry.space_group_name_H-M   'P 1'
#
loop_
_entity.id
_entity.type
_entity.pdbx_description
1 polymer ?
#
loop_
_entity_poly.entity_id
_entity_poly.type
_entity_poly.pdbx_seq_one_letter_code
_entity_poly.pdbx_strand_id
1 'polypeptide(L)'
;MPVRPVSHFTWQVLRTVKRSKKPLTGRDLRLAPTRNTKDGSFLTALVDQGLLTAVTGSSDIPFEATFSLTEKGQHAAEYGEYEYDLKPKSAPAPAPAPPAPKSAVVAKKKR
;
A
#
# COMPACT_ATOMS: atom_id res chain seq x y z
N MET A 1 19.29 8.38 -12.79
CA MET A 1 17.95 8.00 -12.32
C MET A 1 17.16 9.28 -12.05
N PRO A 2 15.90 9.40 -12.48
CA PRO A 2 15.12 10.58 -12.19
C PRO A 2 14.70 10.58 -10.71
N VAL A 3 14.94 11.70 -10.03
CA VAL A 3 14.64 11.89 -8.61
C VAL A 3 13.37 12.72 -8.49
N ARG A 4 12.48 12.40 -7.55
CA ARG A 4 11.28 13.19 -7.27
C ARG A 4 11.36 13.81 -5.88
N PRO A 5 11.08 15.13 -5.76
CA PRO A 5 10.93 15.75 -4.46
C PRO A 5 9.67 15.22 -3.77
N VAL A 6 9.77 15.04 -2.46
CA VAL A 6 8.68 14.59 -1.60
C VAL A 6 7.94 15.82 -1.09
N SER A 7 6.61 15.79 -1.10
CA SER A 7 5.82 16.88 -0.50
C SER A 7 6.11 16.98 1.00
N HIS A 8 6.04 18.18 1.57
CA HIS A 8 6.27 18.38 3.01
C HIS A 8 5.39 17.45 3.87
N PHE A 9 4.12 17.30 3.51
CA PHE A 9 3.20 16.42 4.21
C PHE A 9 3.66 14.96 4.16
N THR A 10 3.99 14.46 2.97
CA THR A 10 4.52 13.10 2.79
C THR A 10 5.79 12.89 3.61
N TRP A 11 6.69 13.88 3.62
CA TRP A 11 7.92 13.83 4.39
C TRP A 11 7.66 13.74 5.91
N GLN A 12 6.66 14.46 6.43
CA GLN A 12 6.23 14.34 7.83
C GLN A 12 5.69 12.93 8.14
N VAL A 13 4.89 12.36 7.24
CA VAL A 13 4.37 10.98 7.39
C VAL A 13 5.53 9.98 7.42
N LEU A 14 6.50 10.10 6.52
CA LEU A 14 7.67 9.21 6.52
C LEU A 14 8.52 9.38 7.79
N ARG A 15 8.74 10.62 8.25
CA ARG A 15 9.46 10.86 9.51
C ARG A 15 8.75 10.30 10.73
N THR A 16 7.42 10.33 10.77
CA THR A 16 6.65 9.80 11.90
C THR A 16 6.76 8.29 11.98
N VAL A 17 6.63 7.57 10.86
CA VAL A 17 6.92 6.12 10.80
C VAL A 17 8.36 5.84 11.26
N LYS A 18 9.34 6.62 10.76
CA LYS A 18 10.75 6.43 11.08
C LYS A 18 11.03 6.62 12.58
N ARG A 19 10.44 7.64 13.19
CA ARG A 19 10.60 7.95 14.62
C ARG A 19 9.95 6.90 15.51
N SER A 20 8.81 6.36 15.11
CA SER A 20 8.07 5.39 15.92
C SER A 20 8.76 4.03 16.01
N LYS A 21 9.67 3.70 15.08
CA LYS A 21 10.41 2.41 14.99
C LYS A 21 9.50 1.16 15.01
N LYS A 22 8.19 1.36 14.85
CA LYS A 22 7.13 0.37 14.91
C LYS A 22 6.19 0.62 13.72
N PRO A 23 5.57 -0.43 13.18
CA PRO A 23 4.60 -0.26 12.12
C PRO A 23 3.39 0.51 12.68
N LEU A 24 2.96 1.56 11.97
CA LEU A 24 1.89 2.46 12.41
C LEU A 24 0.61 2.22 11.62
N THR A 25 -0.53 2.42 12.27
CA THR A 25 -1.82 2.32 11.59
C THR A 25 -2.03 3.48 10.63
N GLY A 26 -2.80 3.28 9.57
CA GLY A 26 -3.15 4.35 8.64
C GLY A 26 -3.86 5.52 9.33
N ARG A 27 -4.56 5.28 10.44
CA ARG A 27 -5.14 6.35 11.29
C ARG A 27 -4.07 7.21 11.94
N ASP A 28 -3.03 6.61 12.51
CA ASP A 28 -1.93 7.35 13.13
C ASP A 28 -1.12 8.15 12.10
N LEU A 29 -1.05 7.66 10.86
CA LEU A 29 -0.39 8.34 9.75
C LEU A 29 -1.18 9.52 9.18
N ARG A 30 -2.44 9.70 9.59
CA ARG A 30 -3.26 10.85 9.22
C ARG A 30 -2.90 12.06 10.08
N LEU A 31 -1.73 12.64 9.84
CA LEU A 31 -1.21 13.79 10.60
C LEU A 31 -2.05 15.07 10.46
N ALA A 32 -2.77 15.21 9.35
CA ALA A 32 -3.66 16.35 9.13
C ALA A 32 -4.97 15.86 8.48
N PRO A 33 -6.14 16.27 9.00
CA PRO A 33 -7.44 15.98 8.38
C PRO A 33 -7.68 16.95 7.22
N THR A 34 -7.13 16.67 6.05
CA THR A 34 -7.35 17.43 4.81
C THR A 34 -8.26 16.66 3.86
N ARG A 35 -8.74 17.32 2.80
CA ARG A 35 -9.56 16.66 1.76
C ARG A 35 -8.84 15.47 1.12
N ASN A 36 -7.52 15.57 0.95
CA ASN A 36 -6.71 14.52 0.31
C ASN A 36 -6.41 13.34 1.24
N THR A 37 -6.53 13.51 2.56
CA THR A 37 -6.30 12.44 3.54
C THR A 37 -7.59 11.80 4.04
N LYS A 38 -8.75 12.23 3.53
CA LYS A 38 -10.07 11.72 3.94
C LYS A 38 -10.27 10.26 3.51
N ASP A 39 -9.89 9.94 2.28
CA ASP A 39 -10.20 8.64 1.67
C ASP A 39 -9.06 7.61 1.84
N GLY A 40 -7.94 8.01 2.46
CA GLY A 40 -6.78 7.14 2.66
C GLY A 40 -5.97 6.85 1.39
N SER A 41 -6.37 7.42 0.25
CA SER A 41 -5.70 7.30 -1.05
C SER A 41 -4.22 7.69 -1.02
N PHE A 42 -3.83 8.59 -0.12
CA PHE A 42 -2.42 8.93 0.08
C PHE A 42 -1.58 7.75 0.57
N LEU A 43 -2.12 6.86 1.42
CA LEU A 43 -1.40 5.68 1.90
C LEU A 43 -1.19 4.69 0.76
N THR A 44 -2.22 4.45 -0.04
CA THR A 44 -2.13 3.62 -1.24
C THR A 44 -1.11 4.18 -2.22
N ALA A 45 -1.08 5.49 -2.43
CA ALA A 45 -0.08 6.13 -3.29
C ALA A 45 1.36 5.95 -2.77
N LEU A 46 1.57 6.00 -1.45
CA LEU A 46 2.90 5.77 -0.85
C LEU A 46 3.35 4.32 -0.95
N VAL A 47 2.41 3.37 -0.88
CA VAL A 47 2.69 1.95 -1.14
C VAL A 47 2.98 1.69 -2.61
N ASP A 48 2.19 2.26 -3.52
CA ASP A 48 2.41 2.18 -4.97
C ASP A 48 3.77 2.77 -5.38
N GLN A 49 4.21 3.84 -4.71
CA GLN A 49 5.53 4.45 -4.91
C GLN A 49 6.67 3.65 -4.24
N GLY A 50 6.35 2.61 -3.48
CA GLY A 50 7.33 1.80 -2.76
C GLY A 50 8.01 2.55 -1.61
N LEU A 51 7.42 3.62 -1.09
CA LEU A 51 7.90 4.38 0.07
C LEU A 51 7.43 3.76 1.39
N LEU A 52 6.23 3.15 1.37
CA LEU A 52 5.68 2.39 2.47
C LEU A 52 5.39 0.96 2.02
N THR A 53 5.36 0.04 2.98
CA THR A 53 4.90 -1.32 2.78
C THR A 53 3.78 -1.62 3.76
N ALA A 54 2.71 -2.25 3.30
CA ALA A 54 1.62 -2.70 4.15
C ALA A 54 2.04 -4.01 4.85
N VAL A 55 2.13 -3.99 6.18
CA VAL A 55 2.51 -5.14 7.01
C VAL A 55 1.30 -6.00 7.33
N THR A 56 0.15 -5.36 7.61
CA THR A 56 -1.11 -6.02 7.93
C THR A 56 -2.28 -5.21 7.37
N GLY A 57 -3.37 -5.88 6.99
CA GLY A 57 -4.60 -5.26 6.50
C GLY A 57 -4.72 -5.25 4.97
N SER A 58 -5.93 -4.95 4.47
CA SER A 58 -6.20 -4.81 3.03
C SER A 58 -6.09 -3.35 2.58
N SER A 59 -5.71 -3.14 1.32
CA SER A 59 -5.76 -1.84 0.65
C SER A 59 -7.16 -1.22 0.63
N ASP A 60 -8.21 -2.03 0.82
CA ASP A 60 -9.61 -1.58 0.86
C ASP A 60 -9.94 -0.77 2.11
N ILE A 61 -9.21 -0.99 3.21
CA ILE A 61 -9.38 -0.27 4.49
C ILE A 61 -8.03 0.33 4.90
N PRO A 62 -7.56 1.38 4.19
CA PRO A 62 -6.21 1.92 4.35
C PRO A 62 -5.95 2.45 5.77
N PHE A 63 -6.99 2.82 6.52
CA PHE A 63 -6.84 3.34 7.87
C PHE A 63 -6.61 2.27 8.94
N GLU A 64 -7.12 1.05 8.73
CA GLU A 64 -6.91 -0.08 9.65
C GLU A 64 -5.66 -0.88 9.29
N ALA A 65 -5.16 -0.70 8.07
CA ALA A 65 -3.88 -1.27 7.67
C ALA A 65 -2.71 -0.66 8.46
N THR A 66 -1.69 -1.48 8.69
CA THR A 66 -0.46 -1.08 9.35
C THR A 66 0.65 -0.97 8.32
N PHE A 67 1.41 0.12 8.35
CA PHE A 67 2.46 0.40 7.39
C PHE A 67 3.83 0.47 8.05
N SER A 68 4.83 -0.02 7.33
CA SER A 68 6.25 0.11 7.69
C SER A 68 7.02 0.82 6.57
N LEU A 69 8.19 1.33 6.92
CA LEU A 69 9.10 2.03 6.02
C LEU A 69 9.92 1.06 5.18
N THR A 70 10.03 1.33 3.88
CA THR A 70 10.98 0.65 2.98
C THR A 70 12.33 1.38 2.96
N GLU A 71 13.35 0.78 2.35
CA GLU A 71 14.66 1.45 2.14
C GLU A 71 14.50 2.77 1.35
N LYS A 72 13.69 2.76 0.28
CA LYS A 72 13.37 3.98 -0.49
C LYS A 72 12.67 5.03 0.38
N GLY A 73 11.73 4.62 1.21
CA GLY A 73 11.06 5.52 2.14
C GLY A 73 11.98 6.08 3.22
N GLN A 74 12.98 5.32 3.68
CA GLN A 74 13.97 5.81 4.65
C GLN A 74 14.84 6.89 4.05
N HIS A 75 15.31 6.69 2.82
CA HIS A 75 16.03 7.71 2.07
C HIS A 75 15.18 8.97 1.88
N ALA A 76 13.92 8.80 1.47
CA ALA A 76 12.95 9.89 1.33
C ALA A 76 12.70 10.66 2.65
N ALA A 77 12.72 9.97 3.79
CA ALA A 77 12.57 10.60 5.11
C ALA A 77 13.80 11.44 5.52
N GLU A 78 14.99 11.09 5.03
CA GLU A 78 16.25 11.78 5.34
C GLU A 78 16.49 12.96 4.41
N TYR A 79 16.41 12.72 3.11
CA TYR A 79 16.82 13.67 2.08
C TYR A 79 15.65 14.45 1.48
N GLY A 80 14.40 14.06 1.76
CA GLY A 80 13.22 14.69 1.16
C GLY A 80 13.06 14.38 -0.33
N GLU A 81 13.83 13.41 -0.84
CA GLU A 81 13.87 13.02 -2.25
C GLU A 81 13.97 11.49 -2.36
N TYR A 82 13.36 10.95 -3.42
CA TYR A 82 13.43 9.51 -3.71
C TYR A 82 13.63 9.22 -5.19
N GLU A 83 14.36 8.13 -5.45
CA GLU A 83 14.48 7.57 -6.80
C GLU A 83 13.20 6.82 -7.17
N TYR A 84 12.57 7.26 -8.25
CA TYR A 84 11.39 6.60 -8.79
C TYR A 84 11.76 5.87 -10.08
N ASP A 85 11.34 4.62 -10.17
CA ASP A 85 11.35 3.90 -11.43
C ASP A 85 10.11 4.32 -12.22
N LEU A 86 10.28 4.67 -13.49
CA LEU A 86 9.19 4.76 -14.47
C LEU A 86 8.69 3.35 -14.80
N LYS A 87 8.27 2.58 -13.79
CA LYS A 87 7.65 1.29 -14.04
C LYS A 87 6.25 1.56 -14.61
N PRO A 88 5.90 1.01 -15.79
CA PRO A 88 4.52 1.04 -16.25
C PRO A 88 3.68 0.35 -15.17
N LYS A 89 2.56 0.98 -14.79
CA LYS A 89 1.58 0.49 -13.81
C LYS A 89 1.39 -1.02 -14.01
N SER A 90 1.97 -1.84 -13.13
CA SER A 90 1.66 -3.26 -13.14
C SER A 90 0.18 -3.36 -12.81
N ALA A 91 -0.61 -3.88 -13.76
CA ALA A 91 -2.01 -4.18 -13.56
C ALA A 91 -2.19 -4.99 -12.25
N PRO A 92 -3.28 -4.77 -11.51
CA PRO A 92 -3.57 -5.55 -10.32
C PRO A 92 -3.56 -7.03 -10.68
N ALA A 93 -2.86 -7.84 -9.87
CA ALA A 93 -2.88 -9.29 -10.01
C ALA A 93 -4.35 -9.76 -10.06
N PRO A 94 -4.74 -10.61 -11.01
CA PRO A 94 -6.11 -11.11 -11.09
C PRO A 94 -6.44 -11.80 -9.77
N ALA A 95 -7.59 -11.42 -9.18
CA ALA A 95 -8.14 -12.08 -7.99
C ALA A 95 -8.09 -13.62 -8.18
N PRO A 96 -7.76 -14.40 -7.14
CA PRO A 96 -7.78 -15.84 -7.24
C PRO A 96 -9.18 -16.28 -7.68
N ALA A 97 -9.24 -16.94 -8.83
CA ALA A 97 -10.47 -17.41 -9.44
C ALA A 97 -11.33 -18.17 -8.39
N PRO A 98 -12.66 -17.99 -8.38
CA PRO A 98 -13.52 -18.84 -7.57
C PRO A 98 -13.26 -20.31 -7.99
N PRO A 99 -13.12 -21.24 -7.03
CA PRO A 99 -12.86 -22.64 -7.36
C PRO A 99 -14.01 -23.18 -8.21
N ALA A 100 -13.68 -23.68 -9.40
CA ALA A 100 -14.63 -24.29 -10.32
C ALA A 100 -15.47 -25.37 -9.60
N PRO A 101 -16.79 -25.45 -9.85
CA PRO A 101 -17.61 -26.52 -9.31
C PRO A 101 -17.14 -27.85 -9.89
N LYS A 102 -16.61 -28.73 -9.03
CA LYS A 102 -16.31 -30.12 -9.37
C LYS A 102 -17.61 -30.79 -9.79
N SER A 103 -17.64 -31.26 -11.03
CA SER A 103 -18.65 -32.13 -11.61
C SER A 103 -19.01 -33.27 -10.66
N ALA A 104 -20.24 -33.28 -10.16
CA ALA A 104 -20.82 -34.45 -9.52
C ALA A 104 -21.33 -35.39 -10.62
N VAL A 105 -20.55 -36.45 -10.85
CA VAL A 105 -20.99 -37.68 -11.51
C VAL A 105 -22.21 -38.22 -10.75
N VAL A 106 -23.38 -38.27 -11.38
CA VAL A 106 -24.46 -39.16 -10.95
C VAL A 106 -24.86 -40.04 -12.11
N ALA A 107 -24.50 -41.32 -11.94
CA ALA A 107 -24.93 -42.46 -12.71
C ALA A 107 -26.45 -42.46 -12.93
N LYS A 108 -26.89 -42.80 -14.15
CA LYS A 108 -28.20 -43.42 -14.33
C LYS A 108 -28.08 -44.69 -15.14
N LYS A 109 -28.37 -45.78 -14.42
CA LYS A 109 -28.26 -47.18 -14.76
C LYS A 109 -29.48 -47.61 -15.58
N LYS A 110 -29.20 -48.43 -16.59
CA LYS A 110 -30.09 -49.21 -17.45
C LYS A 110 -31.11 -50.01 -16.61
N ARG A 111 -32.40 -49.90 -16.93
CA ARG A 111 -33.37 -51.01 -16.97
C ARG A 111 -34.68 -50.54 -17.61
#